data_AF-A0A497MZL4-F1
#
_entry.id   AF-A0A497MZL4-F1
#
_cell.length_a   1.000
_cell.length_b   1.000
_cell.length_c   1.000
_cell.angle_alpha   90.00
_cell.angle_beta   90.00
_cell.angle_gamma   90.00
#
_symmetry.space_group_name_H-M   'P 1'
#
loop_
_entity.id
_entity.type
_entity.pdbx_description
1 polymer ?
#
loop_
_entity_poly.entity_id
_entity_poly.type
_entity_poly.pdbx_seq_one_letter_code
_entity_poly.pdbx_strand_id
1 'polypeptide(L)'
;MGSPTEPKVDEVSGRKLALIFKLIGKGELNITPLIDHSVGVRYPYIEKVMELKPEEVRELLESLTAEKLLKKSLYDKVFACPKCASINLSPRGLCPYCGSFDIEKKRLLEHLRDGTKFVVNKLFEGVKPVCPRDGMELEPHEYRVLASWFECNICKRKFDTPEVGFHCITCGLDFKAREGEFLEVYSYSLSEEMSDYVEKLANLKILAESFTSAGYNVRFIENLEGLSGSMHKFDIVAYKIEKEKEIKVVLDLYKGEGEVDGSVVISMFAKVLDVKPDKAVCVAIPSLSGVGKNLAKQYNIEVVEGSNAEEAASTLSKLVR
;
A
#
# COMPACT_ATOMS: atom_id res chain seq x y z
N MET A 1 -18.33 29.49 -9.19
CA MET A 1 -18.88 28.25 -8.63
C MET A 1 -18.28 27.11 -9.44
N GLY A 2 -17.19 26.53 -8.95
CA GLY A 2 -16.48 25.46 -9.64
C GLY A 2 -17.20 24.13 -9.39
N SER A 3 -17.57 23.46 -10.46
CA SER A 3 -18.03 22.07 -10.44
C SER A 3 -16.90 21.17 -9.92
N PRO A 4 -17.16 20.21 -9.01
CA PRO A 4 -16.19 19.18 -8.69
C PRO A 4 -16.07 18.24 -9.89
N THR A 5 -14.87 18.15 -10.46
CA THR A 5 -14.53 17.15 -11.48
C THR A 5 -14.51 15.77 -10.82
N GLU A 6 -15.56 14.99 -11.04
CA GLU A 6 -15.57 13.55 -10.77
C GLU A 6 -14.43 12.88 -11.56
N PRO A 7 -13.59 12.04 -10.94
CA PRO A 7 -12.62 11.26 -11.69
C PRO A 7 -13.38 10.24 -12.57
N LYS A 8 -12.96 10.14 -13.83
CA LYS A 8 -13.52 9.23 -14.84
C LYS A 8 -13.47 7.79 -14.31
N VAL A 9 -14.63 7.18 -14.12
CA VAL A 9 -14.84 5.80 -13.60
C VAL A 9 -14.00 4.74 -14.35
N ASP A 10 -13.69 4.97 -15.63
CA ASP A 10 -12.84 4.09 -16.45
C ASP A 10 -11.36 4.11 -16.05
N GLU A 11 -10.84 5.25 -15.60
CA GLU A 11 -9.42 5.38 -15.24
C GLU A 11 -9.12 4.70 -13.90
N VAL A 12 -10.05 4.79 -12.95
CA VAL A 12 -9.96 4.13 -11.63
C VAL A 12 -10.02 2.60 -11.79
N SER A 13 -10.92 2.10 -12.64
CA SER A 13 -11.03 0.67 -12.95
C SER A 13 -9.75 0.10 -13.58
N GLY A 14 -9.10 0.87 -14.46
CA GLY A 14 -7.82 0.50 -15.06
C GLY A 14 -6.67 0.47 -14.05
N ARG A 15 -6.58 1.47 -13.15
CA ARG A 15 -5.55 1.51 -12.09
C ARG A 15 -5.68 0.36 -11.09
N LYS A 16 -6.92 -0.03 -10.76
CA LYS A 16 -7.24 -1.18 -9.90
C LYS A 16 -6.71 -2.49 -10.49
N LEU A 17 -7.05 -2.79 -11.75
CA LEU A 17 -6.58 -4.00 -12.43
C LEU A 17 -5.05 -4.02 -12.54
N ALA A 18 -4.45 -2.88 -12.89
CA ALA A 18 -3.00 -2.74 -12.97
C ALA A 18 -2.31 -3.02 -11.63
N LEU A 19 -2.85 -2.53 -10.50
CA LEU A 19 -2.29 -2.83 -9.18
C LEU A 19 -2.39 -4.31 -8.85
N ILE A 20 -3.56 -4.93 -9.04
CA ILE A 20 -3.78 -6.36 -8.73
C ILE A 20 -2.81 -7.23 -9.53
N PHE A 21 -2.65 -6.99 -10.84
CA PHE A 21 -1.72 -7.77 -11.66
C PHE A 21 -0.27 -7.67 -11.23
N LYS A 22 0.12 -6.56 -10.62
CA LYS A 22 1.48 -6.34 -10.11
C LYS A 22 1.70 -6.95 -8.73
N LEU A 23 0.68 -6.98 -7.88
CA LEU A 23 0.70 -7.74 -6.62
C LEU A 23 0.80 -9.24 -6.89
N ILE A 24 -0.01 -9.77 -7.82
CA ILE A 24 0.02 -11.17 -8.25
C ILE A 24 1.42 -11.53 -8.79
N GLY A 25 1.97 -10.71 -9.70
CA GLY A 25 3.23 -11.03 -10.39
C GLY A 25 4.45 -11.13 -9.48
N LYS A 26 4.41 -10.56 -8.27
CA LYS A 26 5.54 -10.55 -7.33
C LYS A 26 5.38 -11.51 -6.16
N GLY A 27 4.20 -12.13 -5.98
CA GLY A 27 3.87 -12.92 -4.80
C GLY A 27 3.76 -12.10 -3.49
N GLU A 28 3.92 -10.77 -3.57
CA GLU A 28 3.77 -9.85 -2.45
C GLU A 28 2.30 -9.46 -2.33
N LEU A 29 1.53 -10.25 -1.60
CA LEU A 29 0.11 -9.98 -1.31
C LEU A 29 -0.10 -8.90 -0.24
N ASN A 30 1.00 -8.39 0.34
CA ASN A 30 1.01 -7.42 1.44
C ASN A 30 1.73 -6.13 1.03
N ILE A 31 1.03 -5.01 1.17
CA ILE A 31 1.50 -3.65 0.95
C ILE A 31 1.86 -3.06 2.31
N THR A 32 3.16 -2.92 2.56
CA THR A 32 3.69 -2.41 3.83
C THR A 32 4.03 -0.93 3.73
N PRO A 33 3.64 -0.10 4.72
CA PRO A 33 4.01 1.31 4.75
C PRO A 33 5.50 1.50 5.12
N LEU A 34 6.05 2.64 4.72
CA LEU A 34 7.30 3.18 5.22
C LEU A 34 7.01 4.46 5.99
N ILE A 35 7.45 4.51 7.25
CA ILE A 35 7.31 5.71 8.09
C ILE A 35 8.59 6.53 7.96
N ASP A 36 8.50 7.69 7.30
CA ASP A 36 9.60 8.63 7.17
C ASP A 36 9.28 9.88 8.00
N HIS A 37 10.11 10.22 8.98
CA HIS A 37 9.82 11.37 9.85
C HIS A 37 9.76 12.70 9.12
N SER A 38 10.40 12.85 7.96
CA SER A 38 10.43 14.09 7.19
C SER A 38 9.24 14.24 6.23
N VAL A 39 8.77 13.13 5.65
CA VAL A 39 7.71 13.13 4.61
C VAL A 39 6.39 12.55 5.11
N GLY A 40 6.40 11.74 6.17
CA GLY A 40 5.24 11.04 6.71
C GLY A 40 5.17 9.57 6.25
N VAL A 41 3.94 9.04 6.21
CA VAL A 41 3.68 7.65 5.81
C VAL A 41 3.68 7.54 4.29
N ARG A 42 4.44 6.57 3.77
CA ARG A 42 4.63 6.32 2.34
C ARG A 42 4.40 4.86 1.98
N TYR A 43 4.19 4.60 0.69
CA TYR A 43 4.13 3.25 0.13
C TYR A 43 5.06 3.15 -1.10
N PRO A 44 6.40 3.16 -0.90
CA PRO A 44 7.37 3.39 -1.97
C PRO A 44 7.27 2.40 -3.13
N TYR A 45 6.92 1.14 -2.84
CA TYR A 45 6.72 0.14 -3.87
C TYR A 45 5.57 0.53 -4.81
N ILE A 46 4.41 0.89 -4.25
CA ILE A 46 3.22 1.27 -5.04
C ILE A 46 3.45 2.59 -5.76
N GLU A 47 4.06 3.58 -5.09
CA GLU A 47 4.44 4.86 -5.67
C GLU A 47 5.31 4.66 -6.91
N LYS A 48 6.37 3.85 -6.83
CA LYS A 48 7.28 3.56 -7.94
C LYS A 48 6.58 2.78 -9.05
N VAL A 49 5.81 1.77 -8.67
CA VAL A 49 5.24 0.83 -9.62
C VAL A 49 4.11 1.46 -10.41
N MET A 50 3.28 2.28 -9.77
CA MET A 50 2.14 2.95 -10.40
C MET A 50 2.49 4.35 -10.93
N GLU A 51 3.72 4.83 -10.67
CA GLU A 51 4.18 6.18 -11.01
C GLU A 51 3.26 7.27 -10.43
N LEU A 52 2.78 7.03 -9.20
CA LEU A 52 1.83 7.89 -8.49
C LEU A 52 2.50 8.64 -7.34
N LYS A 53 1.97 9.82 -7.02
CA LYS A 53 2.39 10.57 -5.83
C LYS A 53 1.87 9.90 -4.54
N PRO A 54 2.52 10.14 -3.39
CA PRO A 54 2.12 9.53 -2.12
C PRO A 54 0.64 9.76 -1.76
N GLU A 55 0.09 10.93 -2.08
CA GLU A 55 -1.31 11.27 -1.84
C GLU A 55 -2.26 10.42 -2.68
N GLU A 56 -1.97 10.30 -3.98
CA GLU A 56 -2.77 9.50 -4.93
C GLU A 56 -2.72 8.01 -4.58
N VAL A 57 -1.57 7.52 -4.10
CA VAL A 57 -1.44 6.14 -3.63
C VAL A 57 -2.33 5.89 -2.41
N ARG A 58 -2.37 6.83 -1.47
CA ARG A 58 -3.22 6.71 -0.27
C ARG A 58 -4.71 6.67 -0.64
N GLU A 59 -5.12 7.56 -1.55
CA GLU A 59 -6.50 7.58 -2.07
C GLU A 59 -6.85 6.28 -2.80
N LEU A 60 -5.94 5.76 -3.62
CA LEU A 60 -6.11 4.47 -4.30
C LEU A 60 -6.29 3.32 -3.30
N LEU A 61 -5.43 3.23 -2.28
CA LEU A 61 -5.50 2.16 -1.29
C LEU A 61 -6.81 2.22 -0.48
N GLU A 62 -7.24 3.42 -0.06
CA GLU A 62 -8.52 3.57 0.64
C GLU A 62 -9.72 3.24 -0.25
N SER A 63 -9.71 3.64 -1.53
CA SER A 63 -10.77 3.27 -2.49
C SER A 63 -10.87 1.75 -2.66
N LEU A 64 -9.73 1.06 -2.79
CA LEU A 64 -9.69 -0.39 -2.95
C LEU A 64 -10.13 -1.12 -1.67
N THR A 65 -9.89 -0.53 -0.49
CA THR A 65 -10.43 -1.03 0.77
C THR A 65 -11.95 -0.82 0.87
N ALA A 66 -12.47 0.33 0.42
CA ALA A 66 -13.92 0.57 0.37
C ALA A 66 -14.65 -0.42 -0.56
N GLU A 67 -14.00 -0.82 -1.64
CA GLU A 67 -14.47 -1.87 -2.56
C GLU A 67 -14.22 -3.30 -2.06
N LYS A 68 -13.72 -3.49 -0.83
CA LYS A 68 -13.39 -4.77 -0.20
C LYS A 68 -12.36 -5.62 -0.96
N LEU A 69 -11.57 -5.01 -1.84
CA LEU A 69 -10.46 -5.70 -2.53
C LEU A 69 -9.26 -5.84 -1.62
N LEU A 70 -9.01 -4.80 -0.83
CA LEU A 70 -7.93 -4.76 0.15
C LEU A 70 -8.51 -4.79 1.56
N LYS A 71 -7.94 -5.65 2.39
CA LYS A 71 -8.12 -5.63 3.84
C LYS A 71 -7.05 -4.72 4.42
N LYS A 72 -7.47 -3.65 5.10
CA LYS A 72 -6.54 -2.82 5.88
C LYS A 72 -6.34 -3.41 7.27
N SER A 73 -5.09 -3.42 7.72
CA SER A 73 -4.69 -3.84 9.06
C SER A 73 -3.87 -2.74 9.70
N LEU A 74 -4.12 -2.47 10.99
CA LEU A 74 -3.31 -1.49 11.73
C LEU A 74 -1.86 -1.98 11.76
N TYR A 75 -0.96 -1.19 11.18
CA TYR A 75 0.47 -1.45 11.16
C TYR A 75 1.17 -0.77 12.33
N ASP A 76 0.86 0.52 12.56
CA ASP A 76 1.44 1.31 13.63
C ASP A 76 0.54 2.49 14.04
N LYS A 77 0.84 3.13 15.17
CA LYS A 77 0.28 4.41 15.61
C LYS A 77 1.39 5.40 15.87
N VAL A 78 1.53 6.39 15.00
CA VAL A 78 2.59 7.40 15.08
C VAL A 78 2.08 8.65 15.81
N PHE A 79 2.92 9.20 16.67
CA PHE A 79 2.60 10.43 17.39
C PHE A 79 2.81 11.65 16.48
N ALA A 80 1.82 12.53 16.41
CA ALA A 80 1.73 13.59 15.42
C ALA A 80 1.39 14.95 16.03
N CYS A 81 1.79 16.01 15.32
CA CYS A 81 1.45 17.38 15.66
C CYS A 81 -0.08 17.59 15.57
N PRO A 82 -0.73 18.13 16.62
CA PRO A 82 -2.18 18.34 16.63
C PRO A 82 -2.63 19.41 15.64
N LYS A 83 -1.73 20.28 15.17
CA LYS A 83 -2.04 21.37 14.23
C LYS A 83 -1.89 21.00 12.77
N CYS A 84 -0.90 20.17 12.43
CA CYS A 84 -0.56 19.90 11.02
C CYS A 84 -0.39 18.42 10.68
N ALA A 85 -0.66 17.51 11.63
CA ALA A 85 -0.52 16.06 11.48
C ALA A 85 0.89 15.56 11.14
N SER A 86 1.92 16.43 11.13
CA SER A 86 3.30 16.02 10.90
C SER A 86 3.84 15.16 12.04
N ILE A 87 4.56 14.10 11.69
CA ILE A 87 5.30 13.22 12.61
C ILE A 87 6.76 13.66 12.80
N ASN A 88 7.15 14.79 12.18
CA ASN A 88 8.48 15.37 12.32
C ASN A 88 8.59 16.16 13.62
N LEU A 89 8.69 15.43 14.74
CA LEU A 89 8.64 15.98 16.08
C LEU A 89 10.00 15.88 16.76
N SER A 90 10.48 16.98 17.31
CA SER A 90 11.64 17.01 18.19
C SER A 90 11.18 17.01 19.65
N PRO A 91 11.49 15.97 20.45
CA PRO A 91 11.14 15.95 21.87
C PRO A 91 11.93 17.03 22.64
N ARG A 92 11.27 17.67 23.61
CA ARG A 92 11.86 18.71 24.48
C ARG A 92 11.53 18.46 25.95
N GLY A 93 12.49 18.76 26.81
CA GLY A 93 12.23 18.91 28.24
C GLY A 93 11.74 20.32 28.54
N LEU A 94 10.62 20.43 29.25
CA LEU A 94 9.98 21.70 29.62
C LEU A 94 10.01 21.92 31.12
N CYS A 95 10.12 23.16 31.54
CA CYS A 95 9.96 23.54 32.94
C CYS A 95 8.49 23.32 33.38
N PRO A 96 8.23 22.52 34.42
CA PRO A 96 6.86 22.23 34.88
C PRO A 96 6.11 23.46 35.38
N TYR A 97 6.81 24.55 35.71
CA TYR A 97 6.23 25.75 36.31
C TYR A 97 5.89 26.85 35.31
N CYS A 98 6.64 26.98 34.22
CA CYS A 98 6.46 28.06 33.25
C CYS A 98 6.41 27.59 31.79
N GLY A 99 6.59 26.29 31.52
CA GLY A 99 6.56 25.71 30.18
C GLY A 99 7.78 26.00 29.30
N SER A 100 8.75 26.78 29.77
CA SER A 100 9.97 27.08 28.98
C SER A 100 10.82 25.82 28.76
N PHE A 101 11.35 25.65 27.54
CA PHE A 101 12.34 24.63 27.21
C PHE A 101 13.77 25.00 27.66
N ASP A 102 13.99 26.25 28.07
CA ASP A 102 15.30 26.74 28.50
C ASP A 102 15.58 26.30 29.95
N ILE A 103 16.01 25.04 30.05
CA ILE A 103 16.31 24.34 31.29
C ILE A 103 17.72 23.74 31.23
N GLU A 104 18.40 23.71 32.35
CA GLU A 104 19.76 23.18 32.46
C GLU A 104 19.83 22.06 33.49
N LYS A 105 20.46 20.94 33.14
CA LYS A 105 20.69 19.83 34.07
C LYS A 105 21.94 20.09 34.89
N LYS A 106 21.79 20.26 36.20
CA LYS A 106 22.88 20.47 37.15
C LYS A 106 23.16 19.20 37.94
N ARG A 107 24.44 18.97 38.25
CA ARG A 107 24.92 17.85 39.05
C ARG A 107 25.84 18.37 40.14
N LEU A 108 25.61 18.00 41.39
CA LEU A 108 26.54 18.24 42.49
C LEU A 108 27.52 17.08 42.54
N LEU A 109 28.80 17.38 42.33
CA LEU A 109 29.89 16.42 42.42
C LEU A 109 30.66 16.60 43.73
N GLU A 110 31.25 15.51 44.20
CA GLU A 110 32.29 15.47 45.23
C GLU A 110 33.56 14.91 44.61
N HIS A 111 34.65 15.67 44.65
CA HIS A 111 35.98 15.16 44.32
C HIS A 111 36.45 14.24 45.46
N LEU A 112 36.73 12.98 45.15
CA LEU A 112 36.99 11.95 46.16
C LEU A 112 38.33 12.14 46.86
N ARG A 113 39.28 12.84 46.24
CA ARG A 113 40.62 13.07 46.78
C ARG A 113 40.65 14.17 47.85
N ASP A 114 40.01 15.31 47.59
CA ASP A 114 40.11 16.50 48.44
C ASP A 114 38.79 16.87 49.16
N GLY A 115 37.69 16.16 48.85
CA GLY A 115 36.36 16.35 49.42
C GLY A 115 35.59 17.56 48.87
N THR A 116 36.13 18.29 47.89
CA THR A 116 35.52 19.50 47.33
C THR A 116 34.20 19.17 46.66
N LYS A 117 33.14 19.91 47.03
CA LYS A 117 31.79 19.77 46.43
C LYS A 117 31.51 20.93 45.50
N PHE A 118 31.16 20.65 44.25
CA PHE A 118 30.96 21.67 43.22
C PHE A 118 29.92 21.24 42.18
N VAL A 119 29.33 22.22 41.50
CA VAL A 119 28.25 21.98 40.53
C VAL A 119 28.78 22.00 39.12
N VAL A 120 28.36 21.04 38.30
CA VAL A 120 28.62 21.00 36.87
C VAL A 120 27.32 20.88 36.09
N ASN A 121 27.30 21.47 34.90
CA ASN A 121 26.13 21.48 34.02
C ASN A 121 26.25 20.49 32.86
N LYS A 122 27.48 20.06 32.55
CA LYS A 122 27.80 19.11 31.46
C LYS A 122 28.63 17.97 32.02
N LEU A 123 28.20 16.76 31.72
CA LEU A 123 28.89 15.53 32.09
C LEU A 123 28.50 14.48 31.05
N PHE A 124 29.15 14.58 29.90
CA PHE A 124 29.01 13.66 28.76
C PHE A 124 30.29 12.83 28.66
N GLU A 125 30.23 11.72 27.94
CA GLU A 125 31.43 10.96 27.61
C GLU A 125 32.46 11.86 26.90
N GLY A 126 33.71 11.84 27.37
CA GLY A 126 34.78 12.72 26.89
C GLY A 126 34.85 14.12 27.52
N VAL A 127 33.89 14.53 28.34
CA VAL A 127 33.92 15.81 29.07
C VAL A 127 34.28 15.55 30.54
N LYS A 128 35.47 15.99 30.95
CA LYS A 128 35.96 15.85 32.33
C LYS A 128 35.60 17.07 33.17
N PRO A 129 35.01 16.89 34.37
CA PRO A 129 34.81 18.00 35.30
C PRO A 129 36.14 18.43 35.89
N VAL A 130 36.34 19.75 36.02
CA VAL A 130 37.53 20.32 36.66
C VAL A 130 37.20 20.66 38.10
N CYS A 131 37.97 20.13 39.04
CA CYS A 131 37.84 20.52 40.44
C CYS A 131 38.27 21.98 40.62
N PRO A 132 37.41 22.85 41.20
CA PRO A 132 37.73 24.27 41.34
C PRO A 132 38.80 24.56 42.41
N ARG A 133 39.16 23.57 43.24
CA ARG A 133 40.11 23.74 44.34
C ARG A 133 41.55 23.45 43.93
N ASP A 134 41.79 22.38 43.19
CA ASP A 134 43.12 21.97 42.76
C ASP A 134 43.33 22.07 41.23
N GLY A 135 42.28 22.41 40.48
CA GLY A 135 42.33 22.56 39.03
C GLY A 135 42.45 21.24 38.27
N MET A 136 42.32 20.09 38.93
CA MET A 136 42.49 18.79 38.29
C MET A 136 41.25 18.40 37.48
N GLU A 137 41.46 17.95 36.24
CA GLU A 137 40.44 17.24 35.46
C GLU A 137 40.22 15.85 36.05
N LEU A 138 38.98 15.52 36.38
CA LEU A 138 38.64 14.30 37.09
C LEU A 138 38.12 13.22 36.13
N GLU A 139 38.62 12.01 36.28
CA GLU A 139 38.07 10.80 35.67
C GLU A 139 36.82 10.30 36.41
N PRO A 140 35.95 9.47 35.79
CA PRO A 140 34.73 8.97 36.41
C PRO A 140 34.90 8.27 37.76
N HIS A 141 36.08 7.71 38.04
CA HIS A 141 36.41 7.03 39.31
C HIS A 141 36.99 7.97 40.37
N GLU A 142 37.24 9.24 40.04
CA GLU A 142 37.84 10.25 40.92
C GLU A 142 36.78 11.19 41.53
N TYR A 143 35.53 11.12 41.09
CA TYR A 143 34.43 11.89 41.66
C TYR A 143 33.20 11.04 41.96
N ARG A 144 32.31 11.57 42.80
CA ARG A 144 30.98 11.01 43.08
C ARG A 144 29.89 12.04 42.79
N VAL A 145 28.83 11.64 42.09
CA VAL A 145 27.63 12.47 41.93
C VAL A 145 26.78 12.34 43.19
N LEU A 146 26.56 13.45 43.90
CA LEU A 146 25.75 13.49 45.13
C LEU A 146 24.28 13.79 44.87
N ALA A 147 24.00 14.67 43.90
CA ALA A 147 22.64 15.07 43.54
C ALA A 147 22.58 15.51 42.07
N SER A 148 21.40 15.44 41.48
CA SER A 148 21.12 15.98 40.14
C SER A 148 19.74 16.62 40.14
N TRP A 149 19.62 17.80 39.54
CA TRP A 149 18.35 18.50 39.37
C TRP A 149 18.37 19.27 38.04
N PHE A 150 17.21 19.78 37.65
CA PHE A 150 17.07 20.75 36.57
C PHE A 150 16.77 22.14 37.13
N GLU A 151 17.28 23.16 36.48
CA GLU A 151 17.02 24.56 36.81
C GLU A 151 16.55 25.30 35.57
N CYS A 152 15.45 26.03 35.67
CA CYS A 152 14.94 26.82 34.54
C CYS A 152 15.64 28.18 34.47
N ASN A 153 16.15 28.54 33.30
CA ASN A 153 16.82 29.83 33.10
C ASN A 153 15.85 31.01 33.08
N ILE A 154 14.55 30.77 32.84
CA ILE A 154 13.50 31.80 32.82
C ILE A 154 12.95 32.07 34.23
N CYS A 155 12.35 31.08 34.88
CA CYS A 155 11.69 31.27 36.18
C CYS A 155 12.56 30.94 37.39
N LYS A 156 13.81 30.48 37.18
CA LYS A 156 14.82 30.14 38.21
C LYS A 156 14.43 29.04 39.20
N ARG A 157 13.29 28.35 38.98
CA ARG A 157 12.87 27.22 39.82
C ARG A 157 13.72 25.98 39.53
N LYS A 158 13.98 25.23 40.60
CA LYS A 158 14.64 23.92 40.57
C LYS A 158 13.59 22.80 40.65
N PHE A 159 13.81 21.71 39.93
CA PHE A 159 12.91 20.56 39.88
C PHE A 159 13.68 19.32 39.42
N ASP A 160 13.16 18.14 39.74
CA ASP A 160 13.87 16.88 39.46
C ASP A 160 13.51 16.28 38.10
N THR A 161 12.29 16.51 37.62
CA THR A 161 11.76 15.93 36.38
C THR A 161 11.17 17.02 35.47
N PRO A 162 11.70 17.23 34.25
CA PRO A 162 11.07 18.09 33.27
C PRO A 162 9.78 17.48 32.74
N GLU A 163 8.83 18.32 32.35
CA GLU A 163 7.70 17.85 31.54
C GLU A 163 8.16 17.49 30.13
N VAL A 164 7.54 16.49 29.51
CA VAL A 164 7.81 16.13 28.12
C VAL A 164 6.92 16.95 27.21
N GLY A 165 7.55 17.71 26.31
CA GLY A 165 6.90 18.42 25.22
C GLY A 165 7.52 18.04 23.89
N PHE A 166 6.94 18.56 22.82
CA PHE A 166 7.37 18.35 21.45
C PHE A 166 7.37 19.66 20.69
N HIS A 167 8.34 19.79 19.80
CA HIS A 167 8.42 20.85 18.82
C HIS A 167 8.22 20.26 17.44
N CYS A 168 7.18 20.70 16.74
CA CYS A 168 6.95 20.31 15.37
C CYS A 168 7.92 21.03 14.44
N ILE A 169 8.83 20.28 13.81
CA ILE A 169 9.82 20.83 12.87
C ILE A 169 9.12 21.39 11.61
N THR A 170 7.96 20.83 11.24
CA THR A 170 7.22 21.26 10.05
C THR A 170 6.49 22.59 10.21
N CYS A 171 5.77 22.80 11.32
CA CYS A 171 4.93 24.01 11.50
C CYS A 171 5.36 24.92 12.66
N GLY A 172 6.41 24.54 13.40
CA GLY A 172 6.98 25.30 14.51
C GLY A 172 6.16 25.30 15.80
N LEU A 173 5.08 24.54 15.89
CA LEU A 173 4.27 24.47 17.10
C LEU A 173 5.02 23.71 18.21
N ASP A 174 5.14 24.35 19.38
CA ASP A 174 5.48 23.69 20.64
C ASP A 174 4.19 23.26 21.36
N PHE A 175 4.15 22.02 21.84
CA PHE A 175 3.00 21.46 22.55
C PHE A 175 3.45 20.41 23.57
N LYS A 176 2.62 20.16 24.58
CA LYS A 176 2.86 19.13 25.60
C LYS A 176 2.48 17.75 25.05
N ALA A 177 3.06 16.69 25.62
CA ALA A 177 2.74 15.31 25.24
C ALA A 177 1.23 14.98 25.29
N ARG A 178 0.47 15.57 26.21
CA ARG A 178 -0.99 15.36 26.32
C ARG A 178 -1.82 16.00 25.21
N GLU A 179 -1.23 16.91 24.43
CA GLU A 179 -1.90 17.69 23.39
C GLU A 179 -1.66 17.10 22.00
N GLY A 180 -0.72 16.16 21.85
CA GLY A 180 -0.47 15.52 20.57
C GLY A 180 -1.47 14.42 20.25
N GLU A 181 -1.56 14.11 18.97
CA GLU A 181 -2.52 13.15 18.42
C GLU A 181 -1.81 11.90 17.94
N PHE A 182 -2.55 10.78 17.85
CA PHE A 182 -2.05 9.56 17.22
C PHE A 182 -2.65 9.42 15.82
N LEU A 183 -1.79 9.20 14.82
CA LEU A 183 -2.22 8.82 13.48
C LEU A 183 -2.06 7.32 13.29
N GLU A 184 -3.10 6.71 12.73
CA GLU A 184 -3.08 5.29 12.39
C GLU A 184 -2.36 5.10 11.05
N VAL A 185 -1.41 4.18 11.06
CA VAL A 185 -0.65 3.76 9.88
C VAL A 185 -1.13 2.36 9.53
N TYR A 186 -1.50 2.13 8.27
CA TYR A 186 -2.07 0.85 7.84
C TYR A 186 -1.14 0.09 6.90
N SER A 187 -1.20 -1.24 6.98
CA SER A 187 -0.80 -2.13 5.90
C SER A 187 -2.04 -2.65 5.19
N TYR A 188 -1.88 -3.04 3.93
CA TYR A 188 -2.99 -3.55 3.13
C TYR A 188 -2.63 -4.93 2.61
N SER A 189 -3.57 -5.87 2.67
CA SER A 189 -3.45 -7.17 2.03
C SER A 189 -4.64 -7.41 1.11
N LEU A 190 -4.52 -8.32 0.16
CA LEU A 190 -5.70 -8.75 -0.59
C LEU A 190 -6.74 -9.37 0.36
N SER A 191 -8.00 -9.06 0.12
CA SER A 191 -9.13 -9.62 0.87
C SER A 191 -9.33 -11.08 0.50
N GLU A 192 -9.59 -11.92 1.51
CA GLU A 192 -9.98 -13.32 1.32
C GLU A 192 -11.29 -13.43 0.53
N GLU A 193 -12.21 -12.46 0.66
CA GLU A 193 -13.47 -12.42 -0.10
C GLU A 193 -13.27 -12.32 -1.62
N MET A 194 -12.10 -11.85 -2.04
CA MET A 194 -11.78 -11.65 -3.45
C MET A 194 -10.77 -12.68 -3.97
N SER A 195 -10.51 -13.77 -3.22
CA SER A 195 -9.57 -14.83 -3.62
C SER A 195 -9.90 -15.39 -5.01
N ASP A 196 -11.17 -15.71 -5.25
CA ASP A 196 -11.63 -16.28 -6.51
C ASP A 196 -11.48 -15.29 -7.67
N TYR A 197 -11.72 -13.99 -7.42
CA TYR A 197 -11.55 -12.94 -8.41
C TYR A 197 -10.07 -12.73 -8.76
N VAL A 198 -9.19 -12.70 -7.74
CA VAL A 198 -7.73 -12.58 -7.92
C VAL A 198 -7.18 -13.80 -8.64
N GLU A 199 -7.62 -15.01 -8.27
CA GLU A 199 -7.25 -16.25 -8.93
C GLU A 199 -7.71 -16.24 -10.40
N LYS A 200 -8.96 -15.82 -10.66
CA LYS A 200 -9.46 -15.67 -12.02
C LYS A 200 -8.59 -14.71 -12.83
N LEU A 201 -8.24 -13.55 -12.28
CA LEU A 201 -7.34 -12.60 -12.94
C LEU A 201 -5.95 -13.18 -13.20
N ALA A 202 -5.39 -13.95 -12.25
CA ALA A 202 -4.11 -14.64 -12.44
C ALA A 202 -4.17 -15.61 -13.62
N ASN A 203 -5.24 -16.42 -13.69
CA ASN A 203 -5.47 -17.35 -14.79
C ASN A 203 -5.68 -16.62 -16.13
N LEU A 204 -6.44 -15.52 -16.13
CA LEU A 204 -6.62 -14.69 -17.33
C LEU A 204 -5.29 -14.10 -17.81
N LYS A 205 -4.38 -13.72 -16.90
CA LYS A 205 -3.05 -13.22 -17.28
C LYS A 205 -2.25 -14.28 -18.04
N ILE A 206 -2.29 -15.54 -17.59
CA ILE A 206 -1.64 -16.68 -18.25
C ILE A 206 -2.25 -16.92 -19.65
N LEU A 207 -3.58 -16.90 -19.75
CA LEU A 207 -4.28 -17.09 -21.03
C LEU A 207 -4.00 -15.94 -22.02
N ALA A 208 -3.93 -14.70 -21.53
CA ALA A 208 -3.63 -13.53 -22.32
C ALA A 208 -2.26 -13.59 -23.01
N GLU A 209 -1.27 -14.28 -22.42
CA GLU A 209 0.05 -14.48 -23.03
C GLU A 209 -0.04 -15.22 -24.38
N SER A 210 -1.05 -16.08 -24.55
CA SER A 210 -1.28 -16.78 -25.83
C SER A 210 -1.71 -15.81 -26.93
N PHE A 211 -2.51 -14.80 -26.59
CA PHE A 211 -2.96 -13.77 -27.51
C PHE A 211 -1.86 -12.75 -27.82
N THR A 212 -1.16 -12.26 -26.79
CA THR A 212 -0.08 -11.27 -26.98
C THR A 212 1.07 -11.87 -27.79
N SER A 213 1.43 -13.13 -27.54
CA SER A 213 2.45 -13.85 -28.34
C SER A 213 2.04 -14.06 -29.80
N ALA A 214 0.73 -14.07 -30.09
CA ALA A 214 0.18 -14.14 -31.45
C ALA A 214 -0.05 -12.76 -32.11
N GLY A 215 0.38 -11.67 -31.44
CA GLY A 215 0.32 -10.31 -31.95
C GLY A 215 -1.00 -9.57 -31.71
N TYR A 216 -1.85 -10.06 -30.80
CA TYR A 216 -3.08 -9.38 -30.42
C TYR A 216 -2.81 -8.31 -29.34
N ASN A 217 -3.54 -7.20 -29.42
CA ASN A 217 -3.74 -6.27 -28.31
C ASN A 217 -4.84 -6.82 -27.39
N VAL A 218 -4.53 -7.03 -26.12
CA VAL A 218 -5.44 -7.69 -25.17
C VAL A 218 -5.98 -6.69 -24.16
N ARG A 219 -7.30 -6.70 -23.96
CA ARG A 219 -8.01 -5.95 -22.92
C ARG A 219 -8.69 -6.93 -21.97
N PHE A 220 -8.56 -6.67 -20.68
CA PHE A 220 -9.14 -7.50 -19.62
C PHE A 220 -10.45 -6.90 -19.12
N ILE A 221 -11.42 -7.75 -18.81
CA ILE A 221 -12.68 -7.38 -18.15
C ILE A 221 -13.39 -6.25 -18.92
N GLU A 222 -13.42 -6.34 -20.25
CA GLU A 222 -13.94 -5.28 -21.13
C GLU A 222 -15.45 -5.44 -21.37
N ASN A 223 -16.15 -4.30 -21.43
CA ASN A 223 -17.55 -4.24 -21.84
C ASN A 223 -17.63 -3.86 -23.32
N LEU A 224 -18.32 -4.68 -24.11
CA LEU A 224 -18.60 -4.43 -25.52
C LEU A 224 -20.09 -4.12 -25.71
N GLU A 225 -20.40 -3.11 -26.49
CA GLU A 225 -21.77 -2.80 -26.88
C GLU A 225 -22.26 -3.81 -27.92
N GLY A 226 -23.40 -4.43 -27.67
CA GLY A 226 -24.09 -5.31 -28.60
C GLY A 226 -24.91 -4.54 -29.62
N LEU A 227 -25.37 -5.22 -30.68
CA LEU A 227 -26.28 -4.64 -31.67
C LEU A 227 -27.62 -4.18 -31.06
N SER A 228 -28.02 -4.76 -29.93
CA SER A 228 -29.18 -4.33 -29.16
C SER A 228 -28.98 -3.01 -28.38
N GLY A 229 -27.76 -2.48 -28.32
CA GLY A 229 -27.37 -1.38 -27.44
C GLY A 229 -27.07 -1.79 -25.99
N SER A 230 -27.17 -3.09 -25.68
CA SER A 230 -26.82 -3.62 -24.35
C SER A 230 -25.30 -3.78 -24.20
N MET A 231 -24.76 -3.48 -23.03
CA MET A 231 -23.35 -3.70 -22.71
C MET A 231 -23.11 -5.12 -22.21
N HIS A 232 -22.21 -5.85 -22.87
CA HIS A 232 -21.83 -7.23 -22.53
C HIS A 232 -20.39 -7.30 -22.05
N LYS A 233 -20.20 -7.94 -20.90
CA LYS A 233 -18.89 -8.09 -20.28
C LYS A 233 -18.21 -9.39 -20.71
N PHE A 234 -16.95 -9.28 -21.12
CA PHE A 234 -16.07 -10.41 -21.42
C PHE A 234 -14.81 -10.38 -20.55
N ASP A 235 -14.31 -11.55 -20.18
CA ASP A 235 -13.10 -11.63 -19.36
C ASP A 235 -11.84 -11.15 -20.10
N ILE A 236 -11.72 -11.51 -21.38
CA ILE A 236 -10.70 -11.01 -22.30
C ILE A 236 -11.34 -10.63 -23.63
N VAL A 237 -10.90 -9.51 -24.18
CA VAL A 237 -11.12 -9.16 -25.58
C VAL A 237 -9.77 -8.89 -26.23
N ALA A 238 -9.51 -9.56 -27.34
CA ALA A 238 -8.25 -9.49 -28.06
C ALA A 238 -8.50 -8.96 -29.49
N TYR A 239 -7.73 -7.94 -29.87
CA TYR A 239 -7.84 -7.26 -31.16
C TYR A 239 -6.56 -7.46 -31.97
N LYS A 240 -6.68 -7.75 -33.26
CA LYS A 240 -5.54 -7.81 -34.18
C LYS A 240 -5.93 -7.27 -35.53
N ILE A 241 -5.07 -6.45 -36.12
CA ILE A 241 -5.29 -5.94 -37.48
C ILE A 241 -4.60 -6.90 -38.46
N GLU A 242 -5.38 -7.52 -39.33
CA GLU A 242 -4.88 -8.36 -40.43
C GLU A 242 -5.49 -7.92 -41.75
N LYS A 243 -4.66 -7.61 -42.75
CA LYS A 243 -5.11 -7.22 -44.11
C LYS A 243 -6.19 -6.11 -44.08
N GLU A 244 -5.98 -5.08 -43.27
CA GLU A 244 -6.90 -3.94 -43.08
C GLU A 244 -8.25 -4.28 -42.41
N LYS A 245 -8.44 -5.52 -41.94
CA LYS A 245 -9.58 -5.92 -41.12
C LYS A 245 -9.15 -6.05 -39.66
N GLU A 246 -9.91 -5.44 -38.76
CA GLU A 246 -9.79 -5.72 -37.32
C GLU A 246 -10.46 -7.07 -37.01
N ILE A 247 -9.68 -8.00 -36.46
CA ILE A 247 -10.13 -9.27 -35.94
C ILE A 247 -10.36 -9.09 -34.44
N LYS A 248 -11.58 -9.40 -33.99
CA LYS A 248 -11.99 -9.32 -32.59
C LYS A 248 -12.28 -10.72 -32.05
N VAL A 249 -11.50 -11.14 -31.06
CA VAL A 249 -11.70 -12.41 -30.34
C VAL A 249 -12.15 -12.11 -28.92
N VAL A 250 -13.22 -12.76 -28.47
CA VAL A 250 -13.67 -12.69 -27.07
C VAL A 250 -13.40 -14.01 -26.37
N LEU A 251 -13.07 -13.93 -25.08
CA LEU A 251 -12.82 -15.09 -24.25
C LEU A 251 -13.46 -14.91 -22.88
N ASP A 252 -14.12 -15.97 -22.42
CA ASP A 252 -14.56 -16.11 -21.03
C ASP A 252 -13.93 -17.35 -20.39
N LEU A 253 -13.50 -17.19 -19.14
CA LEU A 253 -12.93 -18.24 -18.31
C LEU A 253 -13.93 -18.70 -17.26
N TYR A 254 -14.22 -20.00 -17.26
CA TYR A 254 -15.05 -20.67 -16.28
C TYR A 254 -14.22 -21.74 -15.55
N LYS A 255 -14.20 -21.65 -14.21
CA LYS A 255 -13.52 -22.62 -13.35
C LYS A 255 -14.56 -23.28 -12.44
N GLY A 256 -14.48 -24.59 -12.28
CA GLY A 256 -15.27 -25.37 -11.33
C GLY A 256 -14.38 -26.27 -10.47
N GLU A 257 -14.91 -26.77 -9.36
CA GLU A 257 -14.26 -27.83 -8.56
C GLU A 257 -14.19 -29.17 -9.33
N GLY A 258 -15.05 -29.33 -10.34
CA GLY A 258 -15.07 -30.44 -11.28
C GLY A 258 -15.55 -29.97 -12.63
N GLU A 259 -16.29 -30.81 -13.35
CA GLU A 259 -16.80 -30.47 -14.68
C GLU A 259 -17.69 -29.21 -14.65
N VAL A 260 -17.40 -28.25 -15.54
CA VAL A 260 -18.15 -27.00 -15.68
C VAL A 260 -19.47 -27.28 -16.39
N ASP A 261 -20.57 -26.82 -15.79
CA ASP A 261 -21.91 -27.01 -16.33
C ASP A 261 -22.12 -26.27 -17.66
N GLY A 262 -22.95 -26.85 -18.55
CA GLY A 262 -23.20 -26.30 -19.89
C GLY A 262 -23.95 -24.96 -19.92
N SER A 263 -24.57 -24.54 -18.81
CA SER A 263 -25.25 -23.25 -18.69
C SER A 263 -24.33 -22.05 -18.97
N VAL A 264 -23.03 -22.16 -18.70
CA VAL A 264 -22.05 -21.10 -18.98
C VAL A 264 -21.97 -20.77 -20.48
N VAL A 265 -22.13 -21.79 -21.33
CA VAL A 265 -22.11 -21.65 -22.79
C VAL A 265 -23.35 -20.90 -23.28
N ILE A 266 -24.50 -21.13 -22.66
CA ILE A 266 -25.75 -20.43 -23.00
C ILE A 266 -25.61 -18.93 -22.68
N SER A 267 -25.03 -18.61 -21.52
CA SER A 267 -24.75 -17.23 -21.12
C SER A 267 -23.76 -16.56 -22.09
N MET A 268 -22.68 -17.26 -22.45
CA MET A 268 -21.71 -16.75 -23.42
C MET A 268 -22.34 -16.55 -24.80
N PHE A 269 -23.17 -17.48 -25.26
CA PHE A 269 -23.85 -17.41 -26.55
C PHE A 269 -24.74 -16.16 -26.66
N ALA A 270 -25.49 -15.81 -25.62
CA ALA A 270 -26.31 -14.60 -25.62
C ALA A 270 -25.47 -13.33 -25.87
N LYS A 271 -24.29 -13.25 -25.25
CA LYS A 271 -23.33 -12.15 -25.44
C LYS A 271 -22.76 -12.15 -26.85
N VAL A 272 -22.31 -13.31 -27.34
CA VAL A 272 -21.68 -13.48 -28.65
C VAL A 272 -22.66 -13.18 -29.80
N LEU A 273 -23.92 -13.59 -29.67
CA LEU A 273 -24.96 -13.35 -30.67
C LEU A 273 -25.22 -11.86 -30.86
N ASP A 274 -25.19 -11.10 -29.77
CA ASP A 274 -25.45 -9.66 -29.78
C ASP A 274 -24.21 -8.86 -30.21
N VAL A 275 -23.01 -9.22 -29.75
CA VAL A 275 -21.75 -8.49 -30.02
C VAL A 275 -21.09 -8.87 -31.35
N LYS A 276 -21.38 -10.07 -31.87
CA LYS A 276 -20.83 -10.65 -33.11
C LYS A 276 -19.31 -10.49 -33.26
N PRO A 277 -18.50 -11.06 -32.34
CA PRO A 277 -17.05 -11.15 -32.52
C PRO A 277 -16.68 -12.08 -33.69
N ASP A 278 -15.46 -11.97 -34.22
CA ASP A 278 -14.96 -12.87 -35.26
C ASP A 278 -14.73 -14.30 -34.71
N LYS A 279 -14.35 -14.40 -33.43
CA LYS A 279 -14.18 -15.68 -32.72
C LYS A 279 -14.58 -15.55 -31.26
N ALA A 280 -15.20 -16.60 -30.73
CA ALA A 280 -15.56 -16.70 -29.31
C ALA A 280 -14.92 -17.95 -28.72
N VAL A 281 -14.25 -17.79 -27.58
CA VAL A 281 -13.54 -18.86 -26.89
C VAL A 281 -14.06 -19.04 -25.47
N CYS A 282 -14.61 -20.21 -25.17
CA CYS A 282 -14.97 -20.64 -23.83
C CYS A 282 -13.81 -21.47 -23.25
N VAL A 283 -13.12 -20.93 -22.24
CA VAL A 283 -12.12 -21.69 -21.49
C VAL A 283 -12.79 -22.32 -20.27
N ALA A 284 -12.68 -23.63 -20.12
CA ALA A 284 -13.23 -24.37 -18.99
C ALA A 284 -12.11 -25.12 -18.24
N ILE A 285 -12.00 -24.88 -16.93
CA ILE A 285 -11.05 -25.55 -16.04
C ILE A 285 -11.83 -26.33 -14.96
N PRO A 286 -11.59 -27.64 -14.76
CA PRO A 286 -10.72 -28.50 -15.56
C PRO A 286 -11.29 -28.87 -16.94
N SER A 287 -12.61 -28.95 -17.08
CA SER A 287 -13.28 -29.39 -18.32
C SER A 287 -14.72 -28.89 -18.39
N LEU A 288 -15.30 -28.88 -19.59
CA LEU A 288 -16.70 -28.56 -19.86
C LEU A 288 -17.53 -29.82 -20.00
N SER A 289 -18.76 -29.78 -19.48
CA SER A 289 -19.73 -30.87 -19.61
C SER A 289 -19.90 -31.36 -21.05
N GLY A 290 -20.13 -32.66 -21.23
CA GLY A 290 -20.45 -33.21 -22.55
C GLY A 290 -21.65 -32.52 -23.22
N VAL A 291 -22.64 -32.10 -22.42
CA VAL A 291 -23.76 -31.26 -22.86
C VAL A 291 -23.26 -29.87 -23.29
N GLY A 292 -22.42 -29.22 -22.49
CA GLY A 292 -21.82 -27.93 -22.80
C GLY A 292 -20.99 -27.95 -24.09
N LYS A 293 -20.20 -29.01 -24.33
CA LYS A 293 -19.42 -29.18 -25.57
C LYS A 293 -20.31 -29.24 -26.81
N ASN A 294 -21.43 -29.97 -26.72
CA ASN A 294 -22.40 -30.04 -27.81
C ASN A 294 -23.05 -28.67 -28.07
N LEU A 295 -23.40 -27.94 -27.03
CA LEU A 295 -23.94 -26.57 -27.14
C LEU A 295 -22.91 -25.63 -27.77
N ALA A 296 -21.67 -25.65 -27.31
CA ALA A 296 -20.61 -24.77 -27.81
C ALA A 296 -20.37 -25.00 -29.31
N LYS A 297 -20.34 -26.27 -29.75
CA LYS A 297 -20.24 -26.64 -31.15
C LYS A 297 -21.42 -26.12 -31.99
N GLN A 298 -22.65 -26.20 -31.48
CA GLN A 298 -23.84 -25.67 -32.16
C GLN A 298 -23.81 -24.14 -32.29
N TYR A 299 -23.25 -23.45 -31.29
CA TYR A 299 -23.18 -22.00 -31.24
C TYR A 299 -21.89 -21.41 -31.83
N ASN A 300 -21.04 -22.24 -32.46
CA ASN A 300 -19.75 -21.83 -33.01
C ASN A 300 -18.86 -21.12 -31.96
N ILE A 301 -18.89 -21.63 -30.73
CA ILE A 301 -18.01 -21.21 -29.63
C ILE A 301 -16.92 -22.26 -29.50
N GLU A 302 -15.68 -21.83 -29.60
CA GLU A 302 -14.51 -22.69 -29.46
C GLU A 302 -14.31 -23.04 -27.99
N VAL A 303 -14.08 -24.32 -27.70
CA VAL A 303 -13.87 -24.78 -26.33
C VAL A 303 -12.39 -25.08 -26.13
N VAL A 304 -11.82 -24.50 -25.07
CA VAL A 304 -10.48 -24.80 -24.59
C VAL A 304 -10.60 -25.38 -23.19
N GLU A 305 -10.00 -26.54 -22.98
CA GLU A 305 -9.97 -27.23 -21.69
C GLU A 305 -8.54 -27.39 -21.19
N GLY A 306 -8.39 -27.55 -19.88
CA GLY A 306 -7.12 -27.83 -19.24
C GLY A 306 -7.30 -27.97 -17.74
N SER A 307 -6.52 -28.84 -17.11
CA SER A 307 -6.56 -29.04 -15.65
C SER A 307 -6.19 -27.79 -14.86
N ASN A 308 -5.46 -26.86 -15.48
CA ASN A 308 -5.11 -25.54 -14.98
C ASN A 308 -4.98 -24.52 -16.13
N ALA A 309 -4.67 -23.27 -15.79
CA ALA A 309 -4.58 -22.18 -16.76
C ALA A 309 -3.40 -22.36 -17.73
N GLU A 310 -2.30 -22.96 -17.31
CA GLU A 310 -1.12 -23.23 -18.14
C GLU A 310 -1.43 -24.27 -19.22
N GLU A 311 -2.10 -25.36 -18.85
CA GLU A 311 -2.53 -26.38 -19.81
C GLU A 311 -3.55 -25.81 -20.80
N ALA A 312 -4.54 -25.06 -20.30
CA ALA A 312 -5.50 -24.36 -21.14
C ALA A 312 -4.81 -23.37 -22.10
N ALA A 313 -3.82 -22.60 -21.62
CA ALA A 313 -3.03 -21.69 -22.45
C ALA A 313 -2.25 -22.42 -23.54
N SER A 314 -1.71 -23.61 -23.25
CA SER A 314 -1.02 -24.42 -24.26
C SER A 314 -1.93 -24.82 -25.42
N THR A 315 -3.19 -25.17 -25.13
CA THR A 315 -4.21 -25.49 -26.14
C THR A 315 -4.66 -24.22 -26.87
N LEU A 316 -4.92 -23.15 -26.12
CA LEU A 316 -5.30 -21.85 -26.66
C LEU A 316 -4.26 -21.33 -27.67
N SER A 317 -2.97 -21.43 -27.36
CA SER A 317 -1.88 -20.95 -28.22
C SER A 317 -1.90 -21.56 -29.64
N LYS A 318 -2.40 -22.79 -29.81
CA LYS A 318 -2.55 -23.45 -31.11
C LYS A 318 -3.74 -22.93 -31.91
N LEU A 319 -4.74 -22.37 -31.22
CA LEU A 319 -6.00 -21.89 -31.76
C LEU A 319 -5.94 -20.41 -32.20
N VAL A 320 -5.02 -19.63 -31.61
CA VAL A 320 -4.81 -18.19 -31.93
C VAL A 320 -3.66 -17.90 -32.89
N ARG A 321 -2.79 -18.89 -33.16
CA ARG A 321 -1.77 -18.82 -34.21
C ARG A 321 -2.39 -18.99 -35.60
#